data_AF-A0A961P1U7-F1
#
_entry.id   AF-A0A961P1U7-F1
#
_cell.length_a   1.000
_cell.length_b   1.000
_cell.length_c   1.000
_cell.angle_alpha   90.00
_cell.angle_beta   90.00
_cell.angle_gamma   90.00
#
_symmetry.space_group_name_H-M   'P 1'
#
loop_
_entity.id
_entity.type
_entity.pdbx_description
1 polymer ?
#
loop_
_entity_poly.entity_id
_entity_poly.type
_entity_poly.pdbx_seq_one_letter_code
_entity_poly.pdbx_strand_id
1 'polypeptide(L)'
;MKALLDTNVLYPTVMREVLLGVAATGAFTPLWSARILEEWARAARKLGPGGEAQARGEIAQVSAAWPRAEVVWKPSLEARLWLPDRADVHVLAAAIAGSADVIVTVNAKDFPGQVLAEEGLSRVDPDAFLLGFFEALPEGVAGVCAGVLDTARRLSGEDWTMRALMKKARLPRLGKALERAAG
;
A
#
# COMPACT_ATOMS: atom_id res chain seq x y z
N MET A 1 -3.66 -13.99 -4.09
CA MET A 1 -3.00 -13.69 -2.80
C MET A 1 -3.70 -12.55 -2.09
N LYS A 2 -3.65 -12.51 -0.76
CA LYS A 2 -4.11 -11.40 0.08
C LYS A 2 -2.89 -10.65 0.61
N ALA A 3 -2.92 -9.33 0.54
CA ALA A 3 -1.81 -8.49 1.01
C ALA A 3 -2.33 -7.44 2.00
N LEU A 4 -1.76 -7.43 3.20
CA LEU A 4 -2.01 -6.35 4.14
C LEU A 4 -1.19 -5.13 3.74
N LEU A 5 -1.86 -3.99 3.55
CA LEU A 5 -1.21 -2.72 3.24
C LEU A 5 -0.98 -1.94 4.52
N ASP A 6 0.28 -1.68 4.84
CA ASP A 6 0.70 -0.84 5.96
C ASP A 6 0.32 0.64 5.72
N THR A 7 0.17 1.42 6.79
CA THR A 7 -0.10 2.86 6.73
C THR A 7 0.96 3.58 5.89
N ASN A 8 2.22 3.17 5.99
CA ASN A 8 3.33 3.82 5.28
C ASN A 8 3.31 3.63 3.74
N VAL A 9 2.48 2.71 3.22
CA VAL A 9 2.24 2.56 1.77
C VAL A 9 0.88 3.10 1.32
N LEU A 10 -0.07 3.28 2.25
CA LEU A 10 -1.37 3.90 1.98
C LEU A 10 -1.34 5.43 2.08
N TYR A 11 -0.49 6.00 2.94
CA TYR A 11 -0.39 7.44 3.12
C TYR A 11 0.10 8.18 1.85
N PRO A 12 1.18 7.75 1.16
CA PRO A 12 1.65 8.44 -0.04
C PRO A 12 0.69 8.20 -1.21
N THR A 13 -0.01 9.26 -1.65
CA THR A 13 -1.08 9.19 -2.66
C THR A 13 -0.71 8.36 -3.88
N VAL A 14 0.39 8.68 -4.58
CA VAL A 14 0.77 7.96 -5.82
C VAL A 14 1.01 6.47 -5.56
N MET A 15 1.66 6.12 -4.44
CA MET A 15 1.91 4.72 -4.10
C MET A 15 0.60 3.96 -3.83
N ARG A 16 -0.30 4.57 -3.05
CA ARG A 16 -1.63 4.01 -2.77
C ARG A 16 -2.43 3.80 -4.05
N GLU A 17 -2.51 4.80 -4.92
CA GLU A 17 -3.28 4.70 -6.17
C GLU A 17 -2.75 3.59 -7.08
N VAL A 18 -1.42 3.41 -7.16
CA VAL A 18 -0.84 2.31 -7.92
C VAL A 18 -1.14 0.96 -7.25
N LEU A 19 -0.96 0.82 -5.93
CA LEU A 19 -1.25 -0.43 -5.20
C LEU A 19 -2.71 -0.84 -5.34
N LEU A 20 -3.64 0.07 -5.08
CA LEU A 20 -5.08 -0.21 -5.16
C LEU A 20 -5.54 -0.38 -6.62
N GLY A 21 -4.98 0.38 -7.56
CA GLY A 21 -5.26 0.19 -8.98
C GLY A 21 -4.81 -1.18 -9.48
N VAL A 22 -3.61 -1.63 -9.10
CA VAL A 22 -3.13 -2.98 -9.44
C VAL A 22 -3.99 -4.04 -8.76
N ALA A 23 -4.37 -3.85 -7.50
CA ALA A 23 -5.32 -4.74 -6.81
C ALA A 23 -6.65 -4.86 -7.57
N ALA A 24 -7.16 -3.75 -8.14
CA ALA A 24 -8.41 -3.72 -8.88
C ALA A 24 -8.37 -4.54 -10.18
N THR A 25 -7.18 -4.88 -10.70
CA THR A 25 -7.03 -5.81 -11.82
C THR A 25 -7.24 -7.28 -11.42
N GLY A 26 -7.43 -7.56 -10.13
CA GLY A 26 -7.53 -8.92 -9.59
C GLY A 26 -6.17 -9.54 -9.22
N ALA A 27 -5.08 -8.78 -9.37
CA ALA A 27 -3.72 -9.24 -9.06
C ALA A 27 -3.55 -9.69 -7.60
N PHE A 28 -4.18 -8.97 -6.66
CA PHE A 28 -4.24 -9.35 -5.24
C PHE A 28 -5.47 -8.75 -4.56
N THR A 29 -5.81 -9.30 -3.39
CA THR A 29 -6.85 -8.73 -2.51
C THR A 29 -6.17 -7.88 -1.43
N PRO A 30 -6.42 -6.56 -1.36
CA PRO A 30 -5.82 -5.71 -0.34
C PRO A 30 -6.58 -5.89 0.98
N LEU A 31 -5.85 -5.76 2.08
CA LEU A 31 -6.39 -5.80 3.44
C LEU A 31 -5.82 -4.63 4.25
N TRP A 32 -6.59 -4.14 5.20
CA TRP A 32 -6.17 -3.16 6.21
C TRP A 32 -7.06 -3.27 7.45
N SER A 33 -6.75 -2.50 8.48
CA SER A 33 -7.60 -2.35 9.66
C SER A 33 -8.10 -0.91 9.77
N ALA A 34 -9.16 -0.69 10.55
CA ALA A 34 -9.60 0.66 10.88
C ALA A 34 -8.47 1.51 11.51
N ARG A 35 -7.57 0.88 12.28
CA ARG A 35 -6.43 1.57 12.91
C ARG A 35 -5.41 2.06 11.87
N ILE A 36 -5.11 1.25 10.85
CA ILE A 36 -4.25 1.66 9.72
C ILE A 36 -4.85 2.87 9.00
N LEU A 37 -6.16 2.87 8.75
CA LEU A 37 -6.83 4.02 8.11
C LEU A 37 -6.82 5.27 9.00
N GLU A 38 -7.00 5.13 10.31
CA GLU A 38 -6.91 6.25 11.25
C GLU A 38 -5.48 6.82 11.34
N GLU A 39 -4.45 5.98 11.25
CA GLU A 39 -3.06 6.43 11.18
C GLU A 39 -2.77 7.19 9.88
N TRP A 40 -3.35 6.75 8.75
CA TRP A 40 -3.31 7.51 7.50
C TRP A 40 -3.95 8.89 7.70
N ALA A 41 -5.17 8.98 8.24
CA ALA A 41 -5.85 10.25 8.50
C ALA A 41 -4.99 11.20 9.35
N ARG A 42 -4.38 10.68 10.42
CA ARG A 42 -3.51 11.47 11.32
C ARG A 42 -2.20 11.88 10.65
N ALA A 43 -1.59 11.02 9.85
CA ALA A 43 -0.36 11.33 9.13
C ALA A 43 -0.54 12.52 8.17
N ALA A 44 -1.74 12.66 7.59
CA ALA A 44 -2.08 13.75 6.67
C ALA A 44 -2.15 15.14 7.32
N ARG A 45 -2.17 15.25 8.66
CA ARG A 45 -2.02 16.55 9.35
C ARG A 45 -0.72 17.27 8.96
N LYS A 46 0.31 16.52 8.54
CA LYS A 46 1.58 17.07 8.06
C LYS A 46 1.45 17.88 6.76
N LEU A 47 0.34 17.73 6.03
CA LEU A 47 0.06 18.48 4.79
C LEU A 47 -0.57 19.86 5.05
N GLY A 48 -0.89 20.18 6.31
CA GLY A 48 -1.48 21.45 6.71
C GLY A 48 -2.92 21.32 7.26
N PRO A 49 -3.59 22.45 7.58
CA PRO A 49 -4.87 22.47 8.30
C PRO A 49 -6.02 21.66 7.67
N GLY A 50 -5.99 21.45 6.34
CA GLY A 50 -7.00 20.66 5.61
C GLY A 50 -6.62 19.19 5.37
N GLY A 51 -5.38 18.78 5.69
CA GLY A 51 -4.86 17.49 5.26
C GLY A 51 -5.59 16.28 5.84
N GLU A 52 -5.95 16.31 7.13
CA GLU A 52 -6.74 15.22 7.74
C GLU A 52 -8.15 15.15 7.17
N ALA A 53 -8.82 16.28 6.97
CA ALA A 53 -10.17 16.31 6.40
C ALA A 53 -10.18 15.73 4.97
N GLN A 54 -9.18 16.09 4.17
CA GLN A 54 -8.97 15.50 2.85
C GLN A 54 -8.74 13.99 2.94
N ALA A 55 -7.82 13.54 3.79
CA ALA A 55 -7.51 12.11 3.95
C ALA A 55 -8.73 11.31 4.42
N ARG A 56 -9.58 11.85 5.29
CA ARG A 56 -10.85 11.19 5.69
C ARG A 56 -11.81 11.03 4.51
N GLY A 57 -11.87 12.01 3.61
CA GLY A 57 -12.63 11.89 2.36
C GLY A 57 -12.09 10.78 1.44
N GLU A 58 -10.76 10.73 1.27
CA GLU A 58 -10.08 9.68 0.49
C GLU A 58 -10.29 8.29 1.12
N ILE A 59 -10.18 8.16 2.44
CA ILE A 59 -10.47 6.93 3.19
C ILE A 59 -11.91 6.47 2.93
N ALA A 60 -12.89 7.36 2.99
CA ALA A 60 -14.28 7.00 2.75
C ALA A 60 -14.49 6.44 1.33
N GLN A 61 -13.84 7.03 0.32
CA GLN A 61 -13.88 6.54 -1.06
C GLN A 61 -13.21 5.17 -1.20
N VAL A 62 -12.03 4.99 -0.61
CA VAL A 62 -11.30 3.71 -0.62
C VAL A 62 -12.11 2.62 0.09
N SER A 63 -12.64 2.88 1.29
CA SER A 63 -13.45 1.91 2.02
C SER A 63 -14.74 1.53 1.26
N ALA A 64 -15.37 2.48 0.57
CA ALA A 64 -16.54 2.21 -0.26
C ALA A 64 -16.19 1.33 -1.49
N ALA A 65 -15.02 1.54 -2.10
CA ALA A 65 -14.54 0.73 -3.21
C ALA A 65 -14.11 -0.69 -2.78
N TRP A 66 -13.73 -0.87 -1.50
CA TRP A 66 -13.17 -2.11 -0.97
C TRP A 66 -13.89 -2.57 0.31
N PRO A 67 -15.20 -2.91 0.24
CA PRO A 67 -16.01 -3.19 1.43
C PRO A 67 -15.60 -4.46 2.19
N ARG A 68 -14.70 -5.28 1.62
CA ARG A 68 -14.19 -6.52 2.23
C ARG A 68 -12.71 -6.44 2.64
N ALA A 69 -12.08 -5.28 2.52
CA ALA A 69 -10.65 -5.13 2.84
C ALA A 69 -10.39 -4.85 4.33
N GLU A 70 -11.38 -4.31 5.05
CA GLU A 70 -11.23 -4.05 6.48
C GLU A 70 -11.30 -5.34 7.30
N VAL A 71 -10.27 -5.57 8.11
CA VAL A 71 -10.11 -6.73 8.98
C VAL A 71 -10.30 -6.33 10.43
N VAL A 72 -10.97 -7.21 11.19
CA VAL A 72 -11.22 -7.07 12.63
C VAL A 72 -10.73 -8.31 13.38
N TRP A 73 -10.30 -8.13 14.63
CA TRP A 73 -9.83 -9.22 15.48
C TRP A 73 -10.15 -8.96 16.96
N LYS A 74 -9.99 -10.00 17.79
CA LYS A 74 -10.11 -9.89 19.25
C LYS A 74 -8.81 -9.34 19.85
N PRO A 75 -8.85 -8.45 20.86
CA PRO A 75 -7.65 -7.90 21.49
C PRO A 75 -6.64 -8.92 22.01
N SER A 76 -7.09 -10.14 22.34
CA SER A 76 -6.22 -11.25 22.74
C SER A 76 -5.19 -11.66 21.68
N LEU A 77 -5.46 -11.37 20.40
CA LEU A 77 -4.49 -11.62 19.32
C LEU A 77 -3.27 -10.71 19.47
N GLU A 78 -3.45 -9.40 19.68
CA GLU A 78 -2.32 -8.49 19.90
C GLU A 78 -1.53 -8.85 21.16
N ALA A 79 -2.19 -9.33 22.21
CA ALA A 79 -1.56 -9.67 23.48
C ALA A 79 -0.51 -10.79 23.40
N ARG A 80 -0.62 -11.71 22.42
CA ARG A 80 0.37 -12.78 22.21
C ARG A 80 1.46 -12.44 21.20
N LEU A 81 1.32 -11.32 20.49
CA LEU A 81 2.22 -10.94 19.40
C LEU A 81 3.34 -10.03 19.91
N TRP A 82 4.48 -10.14 19.25
CA TRP A 82 5.64 -9.32 19.53
C TRP A 82 6.27 -8.84 18.23
N LEU A 83 6.63 -7.55 18.19
CA LEU A 83 7.45 -6.94 17.16
C LEU A 83 8.46 -5.98 17.84
N PRO A 84 9.58 -5.68 17.18
CA PRO A 84 10.53 -4.67 17.68
C PRO A 84 9.87 -3.31 17.93
N ASP A 85 9.00 -2.88 17.02
CA ASP A 85 8.12 -1.74 17.24
C ASP A 85 6.74 -2.21 17.72
N ARG A 86 6.39 -1.87 18.96
CA ARG A 86 5.08 -2.20 19.52
C ARG A 86 3.94 -1.45 18.85
N ALA A 87 4.23 -0.32 18.20
CA ALA A 87 3.23 0.42 17.44
C ALA A 87 2.75 -0.39 16.24
N ASP A 88 3.57 -1.27 15.66
CA ASP A 88 3.24 -2.05 14.46
C ASP A 88 2.56 -3.39 14.75
N VAL A 89 2.38 -3.77 16.04
CA VAL A 89 1.75 -5.04 16.42
C VAL A 89 0.33 -5.18 15.89
N HIS A 90 -0.43 -4.09 15.78
CA HIS A 90 -1.77 -4.15 15.19
C HIS A 90 -1.75 -4.42 13.68
N VAL A 91 -0.67 -4.03 12.98
CA VAL A 91 -0.49 -4.35 11.56
C VAL A 91 -0.30 -5.86 11.43
N LEU A 92 0.58 -6.46 12.24
CA LEU A 92 0.74 -7.92 12.27
C LEU A 92 -0.56 -8.63 12.66
N ALA A 93 -1.28 -8.15 13.67
CA ALA A 93 -2.57 -8.73 14.07
C ALA A 93 -3.60 -8.69 12.94
N ALA A 94 -3.67 -7.58 12.20
CA ALA A 94 -4.54 -7.45 11.04
C ALA A 94 -4.16 -8.43 9.91
N ALA A 95 -2.86 -8.61 9.65
CA ALA A 95 -2.38 -9.57 8.65
C ALA A 95 -2.82 -10.99 9.01
N ILE A 96 -2.61 -11.41 10.26
CA ILE A 96 -2.98 -12.75 10.74
C ILE A 96 -4.49 -12.95 10.67
N ALA A 97 -5.27 -11.99 11.21
CA ALA A 97 -6.72 -12.09 11.25
C ALA A 97 -7.35 -12.11 9.85
N GLY A 98 -6.76 -11.41 8.88
CA GLY A 98 -7.20 -11.38 7.49
C GLY A 98 -6.73 -12.58 6.67
N SER A 99 -5.89 -13.44 7.25
CA SER A 99 -5.14 -14.49 6.55
C SER A 99 -4.38 -13.92 5.35
N ALA A 100 -3.68 -12.79 5.56
CA ALA A 100 -2.80 -12.23 4.55
C ALA A 100 -1.66 -13.21 4.25
N ASP A 101 -1.15 -13.19 3.02
CA ASP A 101 0.06 -13.92 2.62
C ASP A 101 1.32 -13.05 2.86
N VAL A 102 1.14 -11.73 2.80
CA VAL A 102 2.24 -10.75 2.86
C VAL A 102 1.80 -9.42 3.49
N ILE A 103 2.72 -8.78 4.21
CA ILE A 103 2.65 -7.37 4.62
C ILE A 103 3.44 -6.52 3.61
N VAL A 104 2.78 -5.56 2.98
CA VAL A 104 3.41 -4.59 2.08
C VAL A 104 3.79 -3.35 2.89
N THR A 105 5.09 -3.10 3.03
CA THR A 105 5.61 -2.03 3.90
C THR A 105 6.96 -1.52 3.39
N VAL A 106 7.25 -0.24 3.62
CA VAL A 106 8.61 0.31 3.40
C VAL A 106 9.52 0.17 4.63
N ASN A 107 8.99 -0.32 5.75
CA ASN A 107 9.66 -0.40 7.05
C ASN A 107 10.10 -1.83 7.40
N ALA A 108 10.99 -2.40 6.57
CA ALA A 108 11.48 -3.77 6.68
C ALA A 108 12.02 -4.18 8.08
N LYS A 109 12.56 -3.23 8.84
CA LYS A 109 13.16 -3.47 10.17
C LYS A 109 12.11 -3.72 11.26
N ASP A 110 10.90 -3.19 11.08
CA ASP A 110 9.84 -3.25 12.10
C ASP A 110 9.06 -4.57 12.00
N PHE A 111 9.27 -5.32 10.90
CA PHE A 111 8.69 -6.63 10.63
C PHE A 111 9.80 -7.66 10.32
N PRO A 112 10.50 -8.21 11.34
CA PRO A 112 11.55 -9.20 11.13
C PRO A 112 11.02 -10.48 10.48
N GLY A 113 11.69 -10.97 9.43
CA GLY A 113 11.19 -12.10 8.63
C GLY A 113 11.02 -13.40 9.42
N GLN A 114 11.86 -13.66 10.43
CA GLN A 114 11.72 -14.84 11.29
C GLN A 114 10.43 -14.81 12.12
N VAL A 115 10.09 -13.65 12.68
CA VAL A 115 8.85 -13.46 13.45
C VAL A 115 7.62 -13.61 12.56
N LEU A 116 7.66 -13.06 11.33
CA LEU A 116 6.55 -13.22 10.39
C LEU A 116 6.36 -14.68 9.95
N ALA A 117 7.46 -15.40 9.73
CA ALA A 117 7.42 -16.79 9.26
C ALA A 117 6.73 -17.73 10.26
N GLU A 118 6.84 -17.46 11.57
CA GLU A 118 6.12 -18.20 12.63
C GLU A 118 4.59 -18.11 12.47
N GLU A 119 4.10 -17.04 11.84
CA GLU A 119 2.68 -16.79 11.59
C GLU A 119 2.28 -17.09 10.13
N GLY A 120 3.17 -17.71 9.34
CA GLY A 120 2.93 -17.99 7.92
C GLY A 120 2.92 -16.74 7.04
N LEU A 121 3.49 -15.64 7.52
CA LEU A 121 3.54 -14.35 6.84
C LEU A 121 4.92 -14.06 6.27
N SER A 122 4.93 -13.25 5.22
CA SER A 122 6.12 -12.62 4.69
C SER A 122 5.95 -11.10 4.66
N ARG A 123 7.03 -10.37 4.36
CA ARG A 123 6.96 -8.94 4.04
C ARG A 123 7.62 -8.64 2.71
N VAL A 124 7.16 -7.58 2.06
CA VAL A 124 7.68 -7.13 0.77
C VAL A 124 7.65 -5.61 0.69
N ASP A 125 8.66 -5.02 0.04
CA ASP A 125 8.62 -3.59 -0.29
C ASP A 125 7.67 -3.35 -1.49
N PRO A 126 6.98 -2.19 -1.53
CA PRO A 126 5.96 -1.94 -2.56
C PRO A 126 6.52 -1.90 -3.98
N ASP A 127 7.78 -1.50 -4.17
CA ASP A 127 8.41 -1.41 -5.50
C ASP A 127 8.68 -2.82 -6.06
N ALA A 128 9.28 -3.71 -5.27
CA ALA A 128 9.46 -5.11 -5.67
C ALA A 128 8.12 -5.85 -5.84
N PHE A 129 7.14 -5.58 -4.99
CA PHE A 129 5.81 -6.18 -5.07
C PHE A 129 5.10 -5.85 -6.38
N LEU A 130 5.05 -4.55 -6.72
CA LEU A 130 4.42 -4.09 -7.96
C LEU A 130 5.22 -4.50 -9.20
N LEU A 131 6.55 -4.56 -9.12
CA LEU A 131 7.38 -5.06 -10.20
C LEU A 131 7.07 -6.53 -10.52
N GLY A 132 6.88 -7.38 -9.50
CA GLY A 132 6.49 -8.77 -9.70
C GLY A 132 5.16 -8.92 -10.44
N PHE A 133 4.18 -8.06 -10.12
CA PHE A 133 2.93 -8.01 -10.89
C PHE A 133 3.10 -7.44 -12.29
N PHE A 134 3.99 -6.48 -12.50
CA PHE A 134 4.28 -5.98 -13.85
C PHE A 134 4.90 -7.07 -14.73
N GLU A 135 5.78 -7.91 -14.19
CA GLU A 135 6.35 -9.05 -14.91
C GLU A 135 5.29 -10.10 -15.28
N ALA A 136 4.29 -10.31 -14.42
CA ALA A 136 3.21 -11.27 -14.65
C ALA A 136 2.04 -10.72 -15.49
N LEU A 137 1.72 -9.44 -15.35
CA LEU A 137 0.55 -8.75 -15.91
C LEU A 137 0.96 -7.36 -16.45
N PRO A 138 1.84 -7.29 -17.47
CA PRO A 138 2.46 -6.04 -17.90
C PRO A 138 1.45 -5.00 -18.36
N GLU A 139 0.46 -5.39 -19.17
CA GLU A 139 -0.56 -4.48 -19.68
C GLU A 139 -1.46 -3.91 -18.57
N GLY A 140 -1.87 -4.76 -17.62
CA GLY A 140 -2.73 -4.34 -16.51
C GLY A 140 -2.04 -3.34 -15.60
N VAL A 141 -0.79 -3.61 -15.21
CA VAL A 141 -0.01 -2.70 -14.36
C VAL A 141 0.38 -1.43 -15.13
N ALA A 142 0.75 -1.53 -16.42
CA ALA A 142 1.05 -0.36 -17.25
C ALA A 142 -0.16 0.57 -17.40
N GLY A 143 -1.36 0.00 -17.63
CA GLY A 143 -2.61 0.76 -17.73
C GLY A 143 -2.94 1.52 -16.44
N VAL A 144 -2.78 0.87 -15.27
CA VAL A 144 -2.94 1.53 -13.96
C VAL A 144 -1.95 2.68 -13.81
N CYS A 145 -0.66 2.44 -14.06
CA CYS A 145 0.36 3.47 -13.91
C CYS A 145 0.17 4.64 -14.89
N ALA A 146 -0.30 4.38 -16.11
CA ALA A 146 -0.66 5.42 -17.08
C ALA A 146 -1.80 6.30 -16.56
N GLY A 147 -2.88 5.72 -16.03
CA GLY A 147 -4.00 6.48 -15.45
C GLY A 147 -3.58 7.32 -14.23
N VAL A 148 -2.69 6.79 -13.39
CA VAL A 148 -2.09 7.53 -12.27
C VAL A 148 -1.22 8.69 -12.78
N LEU A 149 -0.42 8.49 -13.83
CA LEU A 149 0.40 9.52 -14.45
C LEU A 149 -0.46 10.66 -15.03
N ASP A 150 -1.51 10.34 -15.76
CA ASP A 150 -2.43 11.33 -16.34
C ASP A 150 -3.12 12.14 -15.25
N THR A 151 -3.53 11.49 -14.16
CA THR A 151 -4.11 12.18 -13.00
C THR A 151 -3.09 13.11 -12.33
N ALA A 152 -1.84 12.66 -12.15
CA ALA A 152 -0.78 13.47 -11.56
C ALA A 152 -0.49 14.72 -12.41
N ARG A 153 -0.36 14.59 -13.73
CA ARG A 153 -0.18 15.70 -14.67
C ARG A 153 -1.33 16.71 -14.57
N ARG A 154 -2.58 16.22 -14.55
CA ARG A 154 -3.78 17.06 -14.48
C ARG A 154 -3.88 17.83 -13.16
N LEU A 155 -3.54 17.21 -12.04
CA LEU A 155 -3.70 17.82 -10.71
C LEU A 155 -2.53 18.73 -10.32
N SER A 156 -1.29 18.38 -10.67
CA SER A 156 -0.12 19.19 -10.29
C SER A 156 0.25 20.24 -11.33
N GLY A 157 -0.20 20.10 -12.58
CA GLY A 157 0.23 20.94 -13.69
C GLY A 157 1.70 20.77 -14.07
N GLU A 158 2.38 19.76 -13.51
CA GLU A 158 3.77 19.44 -13.83
C GLU A 158 3.83 18.42 -14.97
N ASP A 159 4.85 18.53 -15.83
CA ASP A 159 5.10 17.55 -16.90
C ASP A 159 5.81 16.30 -16.34
N TRP A 160 5.06 15.53 -15.56
CA TRP A 160 5.57 14.26 -15.03
C TRP A 160 5.89 13.29 -16.16
N THR A 161 7.04 12.62 -16.06
CA THR A 161 7.31 11.38 -16.79
C THR A 161 6.98 10.18 -15.89
N MET A 162 6.69 9.02 -16.49
CA MET A 162 6.43 7.79 -15.73
C MET A 162 7.54 7.49 -14.73
N ARG A 163 8.80 7.54 -15.19
CA ARG A 163 9.96 7.26 -14.35
C ARG A 163 10.15 8.27 -13.22
N ALA A 164 9.94 9.57 -13.49
CA ALA A 164 10.07 10.61 -12.47
C ALA A 164 8.98 10.48 -11.39
N LEU A 165 7.73 10.25 -11.80
CA LEU A 165 6.60 10.11 -10.89
C LEU A 165 6.78 8.88 -9.99
N MET A 166 7.10 7.72 -10.59
CA MET A 166 7.31 6.49 -9.83
C MET A 166 8.51 6.61 -8.88
N LYS A 167 9.61 7.25 -9.30
CA LYS A 167 10.74 7.54 -8.39
C LYS A 167 10.33 8.41 -7.21
N LYS A 168 9.54 9.47 -7.42
CA LYS A 168 9.00 10.33 -6.35
C LYS A 168 8.10 9.53 -5.40
N ALA A 169 7.34 8.58 -5.94
CA ALA A 169 6.49 7.66 -5.19
C ALA A 169 7.26 6.51 -4.50
N ARG A 170 8.60 6.49 -4.54
CA ARG A 170 9.44 5.39 -4.04
C ARG A 170 9.21 4.04 -4.73
N LEU A 171 8.87 4.08 -6.02
CA LEU A 171 8.72 2.94 -6.92
C LEU A 171 9.73 2.98 -8.10
N PRO A 172 11.04 3.23 -7.87
CA PRO A 172 12.01 3.46 -8.94
C PRO A 172 12.21 2.25 -9.88
N ARG A 173 12.10 1.02 -9.39
CA ARG A 173 12.29 -0.20 -10.21
C ARG A 173 11.11 -0.38 -11.16
N LEU A 174 9.89 -0.24 -10.65
CA LEU A 174 8.67 -0.26 -11.46
C LEU A 174 8.73 0.83 -12.53
N GLY A 175 9.07 2.07 -12.16
CA GLY A 175 9.20 3.18 -13.11
C GLY A 175 10.21 2.92 -14.22
N LYS A 176 11.35 2.29 -13.91
CA LYS A 176 12.36 1.90 -14.89
C LYS A 176 11.86 0.77 -15.81
N ALA A 177 11.11 -0.19 -15.28
CA ALA A 177 10.57 -1.30 -16.06
C ALA A 177 9.50 -0.82 -17.05
N LEU A 178 8.60 0.07 -16.62
CA LEU A 178 7.58 0.69 -17.45
C LEU A 178 8.18 1.52 -18.59
N GLU A 179 9.19 2.34 -18.30
CA GLU A 179 9.87 3.15 -19.32
C GLU A 179 10.52 2.27 -20.41
N ARG A 180 11.11 1.14 -20.01
CA ARG A 180 11.72 0.19 -20.95
C ARG A 180 10.72 -0.56 -21.81
N ALA A 181 9.51 -0.80 -21.30
CA ALA A 181 8.47 -1.50 -22.06
C ALA A 181 7.74 -0.58 -23.05
N ALA A 182 7.84 0.74 -22.86
CA ALA A 182 7.19 1.72 -23.72
C ALA A 182 8.06 2.20 -24.90
N GLY A 183 9.36 1.88 -24.90
CA GLY A 183 10.33 2.23 -25.96
C GLY A 183 10.79 1.00 -26.72
#